data_AF-A0A4V6CH63-F1
#
_entry.id   AF-A0A4V6CH63-F1
#
_cell.length_a   1.000
_cell.length_b   1.000
_cell.length_c   1.000
_cell.angle_alpha   90.00
_cell.angle_beta   90.00
_cell.angle_gamma   90.00
#
_symmetry.space_group_name_H-M   'P 1'
#
loop_
_entity.id
_entity.type
_entity.pdbx_description
1 polymer ?
#
loop_
_entity_poly.entity_id
_entity_poly.type
_entity_poly.pdbx_seq_one_letter_code
_entity_poly.pdbx_strand_id
1 'polypeptide(L)'
;MAFKEFATFGTLITPKILVAVYWVLTIIYIIAAVIFAFNGNFSACGLSILVLVITRISFELIMISFKNNEFLFRICNALEKDKQ
;
A
#
# COMPACT_ATOMS: atom_id res chain seq x y z
N MET A 1 -24.42 2.04 10.81
CA MET A 1 -24.22 0.92 9.85
C MET A 1 -22.84 0.93 9.20
N ALA A 2 -22.24 2.08 8.86
CA ALA A 2 -20.93 2.17 8.22
C ALA A 2 -19.75 1.48 8.97
N PHE A 3 -19.75 1.47 10.30
CA PHE A 3 -18.64 0.90 11.09
C PHE A 3 -18.63 -0.64 11.11
N LYS A 4 -19.82 -1.26 11.01
CA LYS A 4 -19.94 -2.73 11.04
C LYS A 4 -19.51 -3.33 9.71
N GLU A 5 -19.75 -2.65 8.58
CA GLU A 5 -19.18 -3.03 7.28
C GLU A 5 -17.69 -2.70 7.14
N PHE A 6 -17.19 -1.67 7.81
CA PHE A 6 -15.73 -1.44 7.89
C PHE A 6 -15.03 -2.57 8.67
N ALA A 7 -15.66 -3.09 9.72
CA ALA A 7 -15.14 -4.20 10.53
C ALA A 7 -15.42 -5.58 9.91
N THR A 8 -16.49 -5.72 9.12
CA THR A 8 -16.83 -6.97 8.42
C THR A 8 -16.14 -6.91 7.06
N PHE A 9 -15.01 -7.60 6.92
CA PHE A 9 -14.15 -7.75 5.73
C PHE A 9 -14.86 -8.28 4.45
N GLY A 10 -16.13 -7.98 4.21
CA GLY A 10 -16.90 -8.37 3.02
C GLY A 10 -16.41 -7.70 1.73
N THR A 11 -15.62 -6.63 1.84
CA THR A 11 -14.88 -6.06 0.72
C THR A 11 -13.51 -5.63 1.21
N LEU A 12 -12.44 -6.15 0.60
CA LEU A 12 -11.06 -5.72 0.85
C LEU A 12 -10.88 -4.28 0.36
N ILE A 13 -11.41 -3.30 1.12
CA ILE A 13 -11.22 -1.87 0.89
C ILE A 13 -9.77 -1.48 1.22
N THR A 14 -9.14 -2.20 2.16
CA THR A 14 -7.77 -1.98 2.65
C THR A 14 -6.71 -1.83 1.54
N PRO A 15 -6.60 -2.72 0.53
CA PRO A 15 -5.64 -2.54 -0.56
C PRO A 15 -5.90 -1.29 -1.41
N LYS A 16 -7.16 -0.87 -1.60
CA LYS A 16 -7.48 0.37 -2.34
C LYS A 16 -7.08 1.62 -1.56
N ILE A 17 -7.32 1.64 -0.25
CA ILE A 17 -6.88 2.73 0.64
C ILE A 17 -5.36 2.82 0.67
N LEU A 18 -4.66 1.69 0.76
CA LEU A 18 -3.19 1.66 0.72
C LEU A 18 -2.63 2.29 -0.56
N VAL A 19 -3.24 2.03 -1.72
CA VAL A 19 -2.83 2.68 -2.99
C VAL A 19 -3.02 4.19 -2.93
N ALA A 20 -4.13 4.67 -2.38
CA ALA A 20 -4.38 6.11 -2.23
C ALA A 20 -3.34 6.76 -1.31
N VAL A 21 -3.07 6.16 -0.15
CA VAL A 21 -2.05 6.63 0.81
C VAL A 21 -0.65 6.60 0.19
N TYR A 22 -0.31 5.54 -0.55
CA TYR A 22 0.95 5.42 -1.27
C TYR A 22 1.18 6.61 -2.22
N TRP A 23 0.17 6.96 -3.03
CA TRP A 23 0.28 8.08 -3.97
C TRP A 23 0.44 9.41 -3.25
N VAL A 24 -0.31 9.64 -2.17
CA VAL A 24 -0.18 10.85 -1.35
C VAL A 24 1.22 10.99 -0.77
N LEU A 25 1.75 9.93 -0.15
CA LEU A 25 3.11 9.93 0.40
C LEU A 25 4.17 10.14 -0.68
N THR A 26 4.01 9.48 -1.83
CA THR A 26 4.93 9.62 -2.97
C THR A 26 5.01 11.07 -3.43
N ILE A 27 3.87 11.74 -3.60
CA ILE A 27 3.83 13.15 -4.01
C ILE A 27 4.50 14.06 -2.97
N ILE A 28 4.24 13.82 -1.68
CA ILE A 28 4.84 14.61 -0.58
C ILE A 28 6.37 14.50 -0.62
N TYR A 29 6.92 13.29 -0.75
CA TYR A 29 8.37 13.09 -0.78
C TYR A 29 9.02 13.62 -2.06
N ILE A 30 8.32 13.59 -3.20
CA ILE A 30 8.79 14.24 -4.43
C ILE A 30 8.90 15.75 -4.23
N ILE A 31 7.87 16.39 -3.67
CA ILE A 31 7.88 17.84 -3.40
C ILE A 31 9.00 18.17 -2.40
N ALA A 32 9.17 17.37 -1.34
CA ALA A 32 10.24 17.55 -0.38
C ALA A 32 11.63 17.45 -1.02
N ALA A 33 11.86 16.46 -1.89
CA ALA A 33 13.12 16.29 -2.61
C ALA A 33 13.44 17.51 -3.49
N VAL A 34 12.45 18.04 -4.20
CA VAL A 34 12.58 19.25 -5.02
C VAL A 34 12.95 20.46 -4.15
N ILE A 35 12.25 20.68 -3.03
CA ILE A 35 12.55 21.78 -2.10
C ILE A 35 13.97 21.66 -1.54
N PHE A 36 14.41 20.46 -1.14
CA PHE A 36 15.77 20.26 -0.63
C PHE A 36 16.84 20.48 -1.70
N ALA A 37 16.57 20.10 -2.95
CA ALA A 37 17.46 20.38 -4.08
C ALA A 37 17.64 21.90 -4.30
N PHE A 38 16.55 22.68 -4.26
CA PHE A 38 16.63 24.14 -4.40
C PHE A 38 17.37 24.82 -3.24
N ASN A 39 17.28 24.27 -2.03
CA ASN A 39 18.01 24.79 -0.86
C ASN A 39 19.49 24.34 -0.81
N GLY A 40 19.98 23.59 -1.80
CA GLY A 40 21.36 23.10 -1.83
C GLY A 40 21.68 21.99 -0.82
N ASN A 41 20.67 21.44 -0.14
CA ASN A 41 20.86 20.35 0.82
C ASN A 41 20.80 18.99 0.12
N PHE A 42 21.92 18.63 -0.52
CA PHE A 42 22.05 17.38 -1.27
C PHE A 42 21.89 16.13 -0.41
N SER A 43 22.26 16.17 0.87
CA SER A 43 22.07 15.05 1.81
C SER A 43 20.59 14.77 2.06
N ALA A 44 19.81 15.81 2.37
CA ALA A 44 18.37 15.68 2.57
C ALA A 44 17.64 15.24 1.29
N CYS A 45 18.07 15.75 0.12
CA CYS A 45 17.56 15.33 -1.18
C CYS A 45 17.79 13.82 -1.44
N GLY A 46 19.02 13.33 -1.23
CA GLY A 46 19.35 11.92 -1.36
C GLY A 46 18.54 11.03 -0.40
N LEU A 47 18.34 11.50 0.84
CA LEU A 47 17.52 10.80 1.82
C LEU A 47 16.04 10.71 1.38
N SER A 48 15.46 11.79 0.85
CA SER A 48 14.07 11.76 0.34
C SER A 48 13.87 10.78 -0.82
N ILE A 49 14.86 10.64 -1.71
CA ILE A 49 14.81 9.64 -2.79
C ILE A 49 14.92 8.22 -2.23
N LEU A 50 15.80 7.99 -1.26
CA LEU A 50 15.93 6.69 -0.60
C LEU A 50 14.62 6.29 0.11
N VAL A 51 13.99 7.22 0.82
CA VAL A 51 12.70 7.01 1.48
C VAL A 51 11.59 6.69 0.47
N LEU A 52 11.59 7.31 -0.73
CA LEU A 52 10.67 6.95 -1.80
C LEU A 52 10.81 5.48 -2.23
N VAL A 53 12.04 5.00 -2.40
CA VAL A 53 12.30 3.60 -2.77
C VAL A 53 11.83 2.65 -1.67
N ILE A 54 12.16 2.93 -0.39
CA ILE A 54 11.68 2.12 0.73
C ILE A 54 10.16 2.10 0.78
N THR A 55 9.52 3.27 0.65
CA THR A 55 8.07 3.38 0.64
C THR A 55 7.46 2.52 -0.47
N ARG A 56 8.04 2.54 -1.68
CA ARG A 56 7.60 1.67 -2.78
C ARG A 56 7.65 0.19 -2.40
N ILE A 57 8.79 -0.27 -1.88
CA ILE A 57 8.99 -1.67 -1.51
C ILE A 57 8.02 -2.07 -0.41
N SER A 58 7.88 -1.28 0.65
CA SER A 58 6.99 -1.57 1.78
C SER A 58 5.52 -1.67 1.35
N PHE A 59 5.02 -0.74 0.53
CA PHE A 59 3.64 -0.77 0.07
C PHE A 59 3.38 -1.94 -0.90
N GLU A 60 4.34 -2.30 -1.76
CA GLU A 60 4.22 -3.50 -2.61
C GLU A 60 4.18 -4.79 -1.78
N LEU A 61 5.04 -4.92 -0.77
CA LEU A 61 5.05 -6.08 0.12
C LEU A 61 3.72 -6.24 0.86
N ILE A 62 3.19 -5.16 1.43
CA ILE A 62 1.89 -5.18 2.12
C ILE A 62 0.79 -5.60 1.14
N MET A 63 0.78 -5.06 -0.08
CA MET A 63 -0.21 -5.40 -1.09
C MET A 63 -0.12 -6.87 -1.52
N ILE A 64 1.08 -7.42 -1.68
CA ILE A 64 1.30 -8.84 -1.98
C ILE A 64 0.75 -9.72 -0.85
N SER A 65 0.98 -9.36 0.41
CA SER A 65 0.42 -10.10 1.55
C SER A 65 -1.11 -10.13 1.53
N PHE A 66 -1.77 -9.01 1.21
CA PHE A 66 -3.23 -8.97 1.06
C PHE A 66 -3.72 -9.84 -0.10
N LYS A 67 -3.05 -9.80 -1.25
CA LYS A 67 -3.38 -10.66 -2.40
C LYS A 67 -3.22 -12.14 -2.06
N ASN A 68 -2.18 -12.52 -1.34
CA ASN A 68 -1.96 -13.89 -0.89
C ASN A 68 -3.07 -14.37 0.04
N ASN A 69 -3.51 -13.51 0.97
CA ASN A 69 -4.61 -13.84 1.87
C ASN A 69 -5.94 -14.03 1.10
N GLU A 70 -6.21 -13.18 0.11
CA GLU A 70 -7.39 -13.32 -0.75
C GLU A 70 -7.31 -14.60 -1.62
N PHE A 71 -6.11 -14.96 -2.09
CA PHE A 71 -5.89 -16.17 -2.88
C PHE A 71 -6.18 -17.44 -2.08
N LEU A 72 -5.73 -17.51 -0.82
CA LEU A 72 -6.04 -18.63 0.08
C LEU A 72 -7.54 -18.78 0.30
N PHE A 73 -8.25 -17.66 0.52
CA PHE A 73 -9.70 -17.66 0.67
C PHE A 73 -10.41 -18.19 -0.59
N ARG A 74 -9.97 -17.77 -1.78
CA ARG A 74 -10.51 -18.26 -3.06
C ARG A 74 -10.29 -19.76 -3.26
N ILE A 75 -9.13 -20.30 -2.89
CA ILE A 75 -8.85 -21.74 -2.96
C ILE A 75 -9.76 -22.51 -1.99
N CYS A 76 -9.91 -22.02 -0.76
CA CYS A 76 -10.77 -22.66 0.24
C CYS A 76 -12.21 -22.78 -0.26
N ASN A 77 -12.76 -21.69 -0.82
CA ASN A 77 -14.10 -21.67 -1.39
C ASN A 77 -14.25 -22.57 -2.63
N ALA A 78 -13.20 -22.69 -3.45
CA ALA A 78 -13.22 -23.59 -4.60
C ALA A 78 -13.25 -25.06 -4.16
N LEU A 79 -12.45 -25.42 -3.16
CA LEU A 79 -12.41 -26.77 -2.58
C LEU A 79 -13.71 -27.16 -1.88
N GLU A 80 -14.41 -26.22 -1.25
CA GLU A 80 -15.73 -26.48 -0.64
C GLU A 80 -16.82 -26.75 -1.68
N LYS A 81 -16.78 -26.06 -2.83
CA LYS A 81 -17.71 -26.31 -3.95
C LYS A 81 -17.50 -27.66 -4.61
N ASP A 82 -16.27 -28.17 -4.66
CA ASP A 82 -15.94 -29.48 -5.24
C ASP A 82 -16.34 -30.65 -4.33
N LYS A 83 -16.63 -30.38 -3.05
CA LYS A 83 -17.08 -31.37 -2.05
C LYS A 83 -18.60 -31.50 -1.93
N GLN A 84 -19.37 -30.58 -2.54
CA GLN A 84 -20.84 -30.62 -2.59
C GLN A 84 -21.32 -31.19 -3.91
#